data_AF-A0A7J0DSL2-F1
#
_entry.id   AF-A0A7J0DSL2-F1
#
_cell.length_a   1.000
_cell.length_b   1.000
_cell.length_c   1.000
_cell.angle_alpha   90.00
_cell.angle_beta   90.00
_cell.angle_gamma   90.00
#
_symmetry.space_group_name_H-M   'P 1'
#
loop_
_entity.id
_entity.type
_entity.pdbx_description
1 polymer ?
#
loop_
_entity_poly.entity_id
_entity_poly.type
_entity_poly.pdbx_seq_one_letter_code
_entity_poly.pdbx_strand_id
1 'polypeptide(L)'
;MLYNGKSDPRSHVSHIKHMMALWNHMDAPMCCVFPSSLGDLTLKWFDKLPTGSIENFHQLIESFVSHLMINPKAPKGVGYLLMLRKGKNESIRNYNKRYWETYNEIEECSEELAVASYKFGLTLGERLLKNLTLNPPTDL
;
A
#
# COMPACT_ATOMS: atom_id res chain seq x y z
N MET A 1 10.30 -17.01 -6.08
CA MET A 1 9.30 -16.04 -6.56
C MET A 1 9.07 -15.02 -5.46
N LEU A 2 9.11 -13.72 -5.76
CA LEU A 2 8.95 -12.65 -4.76
C LEU A 2 7.47 -12.26 -4.65
N TYR A 3 6.92 -12.23 -3.43
CA TYR A 3 5.58 -11.76 -3.17
C TYR A 3 5.52 -10.23 -3.28
N ASN A 4 4.78 -9.73 -4.26
CA ASN A 4 4.67 -8.30 -4.56
C ASN A 4 3.44 -7.63 -3.92
N GLY A 5 2.71 -8.34 -3.06
CA GLY A 5 1.48 -7.81 -2.43
C GLY A 5 0.24 -7.82 -3.33
N LYS A 6 0.35 -8.25 -4.59
CA LYS A 6 -0.76 -8.23 -5.56
C LYS A 6 -1.34 -9.61 -5.87
N SER A 7 -0.55 -10.66 -5.72
CA SER A 7 -1.02 -12.04 -5.92
C SER A 7 -1.77 -12.55 -4.68
N ASP A 8 -2.64 -13.55 -4.89
CA ASP A 8 -3.31 -14.24 -3.79
C ASP A 8 -2.27 -14.83 -2.80
N PRO A 9 -2.32 -14.43 -1.52
CA PRO A 9 -1.41 -14.94 -0.50
C PRO A 9 -1.41 -16.47 -0.39
N ARG A 10 -2.56 -17.13 -0.59
CA ARG A 10 -2.67 -18.60 -0.50
C ARG A 10 -1.95 -19.29 -1.64
N SER A 11 -2.05 -18.73 -2.85
CA SER A 11 -1.30 -19.18 -4.02
C SER A 11 0.21 -19.05 -3.83
N HIS A 12 0.68 -17.94 -3.23
CA HIS A 12 2.10 -17.76 -2.88
C HIS A 12 2.57 -18.82 -1.88
N VAL A 13 1.80 -19.06 -0.82
CA VAL A 13 2.09 -20.09 0.19
C VAL A 13 2.18 -21.49 -0.43
N SER A 14 1.25 -21.83 -1.33
CA SER A 14 1.27 -23.10 -2.05
C SER A 14 2.56 -23.28 -2.85
N HIS A 15 3.01 -22.22 -3.53
CA HIS A 15 4.26 -22.24 -4.28
C HIS A 15 5.49 -22.45 -3.38
N ILE A 16 5.55 -21.77 -2.23
CA ILE A 16 6.63 -21.96 -1.25
C ILE A 16 6.65 -23.39 -0.71
N LYS A 17 5.48 -23.94 -0.36
CA LYS A 17 5.35 -25.34 0.08
C LYS A 17 5.84 -26.33 -0.98
N HIS A 18 5.56 -26.06 -2.25
CA HIS A 18 6.00 -26.92 -3.36
C HIS A 18 7.53 -26.82 -3.59
N MET A 19 8.10 -25.61 -3.60
CA MET A 19 9.55 -25.42 -3.72
C MET A 19 10.33 -26.11 -2.58
N MET A 20 9.75 -26.14 -1.38
CA MET A 20 10.38 -26.70 -0.18
C MET A 20 10.01 -28.15 0.10
N ALA A 21 9.31 -28.83 -0.82
CA ALA A 21 8.99 -30.25 -0.71
C ALA A 21 10.26 -31.11 -0.55
N LEU A 22 11.40 -30.65 -1.10
CA LEU A 22 12.71 -31.28 -0.97
C LEU A 22 13.27 -31.27 0.46
N TRP A 23 12.75 -30.43 1.35
CA TRP A 23 13.22 -30.28 2.74
C TRP A 23 12.30 -30.98 3.75
N ASN A 24 11.53 -31.97 3.27
CA ASN A 24 10.67 -32.84 4.07
C ASN A 24 9.72 -32.10 5.03
N HIS A 25 9.29 -30.88 4.65
CA HIS A 25 8.38 -30.05 5.44
C HIS A 25 8.85 -29.75 6.87
N MET A 26 10.16 -29.65 7.10
CA MET A 26 10.67 -29.24 8.41
C MET A 26 10.39 -27.75 8.66
N ASP A 27 9.79 -27.44 9.82
CA ASP A 27 9.32 -26.09 10.15
C ASP A 27 10.43 -25.04 10.18
N ALA A 28 11.56 -25.34 10.84
CA ALA A 28 12.63 -24.36 11.02
C ALA A 28 13.25 -23.88 9.69
N PRO A 29 13.66 -24.76 8.75
CA PRO A 29 14.10 -24.32 7.42
C PRO A 29 13.03 -23.52 6.65
N MET A 30 11.75 -23.90 6.76
CA MET A 30 10.67 -23.19 6.08
C MET A 30 10.49 -21.77 6.63
N CYS A 31 10.54 -21.59 7.95
CA CYS A 31 10.48 -20.27 8.58
C CYS A 31 11.68 -19.38 8.23
N CYS A 32 12.88 -19.96 8.06
CA CYS A 32 14.08 -19.18 7.71
C CYS A 32 14.08 -18.69 6.26
N VAL A 33 13.52 -19.45 5.33
CA VAL A 33 13.53 -19.09 3.90
C VAL A 33 12.28 -18.31 3.48
N PHE A 34 11.17 -18.44 4.22
CA PHE A 34 9.96 -17.69 3.91
C PHE A 34 10.19 -16.16 3.74
N PRO A 35 10.95 -15.46 4.61
CA PRO A 35 11.20 -14.02 4.48
C PRO A 35 11.90 -13.63 3.17
N SER A 36 12.79 -14.48 2.63
CA SER A 36 13.46 -14.19 1.35
C SER A 36 12.52 -14.24 0.14
N SER A 37 11.30 -14.74 0.34
CA SER A 37 10.25 -14.71 -0.68
C SER A 37 9.35 -13.46 -0.62
N LEU A 38 9.56 -12.55 0.35
CA LEU A 38 8.71 -11.39 0.57
C LEU A 38 9.31 -10.12 -0.07
N GLY A 39 8.48 -9.34 -0.76
CA GLY A 39 8.86 -7.99 -1.19
C GLY A 39 8.96 -7.01 -0.01
N ASP A 40 9.62 -5.86 -0.22
CA ASP A 40 10.02 -4.90 0.82
C ASP A 40 8.90 -4.51 1.80
N LEU A 41 7.67 -4.30 1.33
CA LEU A 41 6.56 -3.90 2.18
C LEU A 41 6.13 -5.02 3.14
N THR A 42 6.09 -6.26 2.64
CA THR A 42 5.68 -7.43 3.41
C THR A 42 6.81 -7.93 4.31
N LEU A 43 8.06 -7.77 3.89
CA LEU A 43 9.22 -8.04 4.73
C LEU A 43 9.25 -7.13 5.97
N LYS A 44 8.93 -5.83 5.81
CA LYS A 44 8.78 -4.90 6.95
C LYS A 44 7.71 -5.28 7.96
N TRP A 45 6.69 -6.03 7.55
CA TRP A 45 5.72 -6.61 8.48
C TRP A 45 6.35 -7.78 9.24
N PHE A 46 7.04 -8.67 8.53
CA PHE A 46 7.71 -9.82 9.12
C PHE A 46 8.72 -9.39 10.20
N ASP A 47 9.52 -8.36 9.93
CA ASP A 47 10.51 -7.81 10.88
C ASP A 47 9.90 -7.21 12.15
N LYS A 48 8.59 -6.94 12.17
CA LYS A 48 7.87 -6.41 13.33
C LYS A 48 7.22 -7.49 14.19
N LEU A 49 7.30 -8.75 13.78
CA LEU A 49 6.77 -9.85 14.59
C LEU A 49 7.55 -9.94 15.91
N PRO A 50 6.87 -10.08 17.06
CA PRO A 50 7.56 -10.26 18.33
C PRO A 50 8.45 -11.51 18.30
N THR A 51 9.64 -11.42 18.90
CA THR A 51 10.54 -12.57 18.99
C THR A 51 9.84 -13.73 19.70
N GLY A 52 9.88 -14.92 19.09
CA GLY A 52 9.22 -16.11 19.62
C GLY A 52 7.71 -16.19 19.37
N SER A 53 7.10 -15.25 18.64
CA SER A 53 5.66 -15.32 18.32
C SER A 53 5.31 -16.36 17.26
N ILE A 54 6.31 -16.91 16.56
CA ILE A 54 6.17 -17.91 15.51
C ILE A 54 7.00 -19.13 15.92
N GLU A 55 6.33 -20.22 16.28
CA GLU A 55 6.97 -21.46 16.74
C GLU A 55 7.15 -22.47 15.59
N ASN A 56 6.31 -22.38 14.56
CA ASN A 56 6.31 -23.29 13.42
C ASN A 56 5.83 -22.61 12.14
N PHE A 57 5.99 -23.30 11.01
CA PHE A 57 5.65 -22.74 9.71
C PHE A 57 4.14 -22.53 9.55
N HIS A 58 3.32 -23.37 10.19
CA HIS A 58 1.88 -23.21 10.15
C HIS A 58 1.43 -21.86 10.76
N GLN A 59 1.91 -21.54 11.96
CA GLN A 59 1.65 -20.25 12.62
C GLN A 59 2.14 -19.07 11.77
N LEU A 60 3.29 -19.22 11.10
CA LEU A 60 3.81 -18.20 10.17
C LEU A 60 2.84 -17.94 9.02
N ILE A 61 2.34 -19.00 8.38
CA ILE A 61 1.39 -18.90 7.27
C ILE A 61 0.06 -18.29 7.74
N GLU A 62 -0.47 -18.70 8.89
CA GLU A 62 -1.70 -18.12 9.41
C GLU A 62 -1.54 -16.63 9.71
N SER A 63 -0.44 -16.23 10.34
CA SER A 63 -0.13 -14.82 10.61
C SER A 63 0.02 -14.02 9.32
N PHE A 64 0.71 -14.57 8.31
CA PHE A 64 0.88 -13.96 6.99
C PHE A 64 -0.44 -13.78 6.24
N VAL A 65 -1.24 -14.84 6.13
CA VAL A 65 -2.54 -14.79 5.45
C VAL A 65 -3.48 -13.87 6.22
N SER A 66 -3.53 -13.95 7.55
CA SER A 66 -4.32 -13.07 8.40
C SER A 66 -3.93 -11.60 8.23
N HIS A 67 -2.63 -11.28 8.24
CA HIS A 67 -2.16 -9.91 8.02
C HIS A 67 -2.64 -9.34 6.67
N LEU A 68 -2.61 -10.15 5.62
CA LEU A 68 -3.02 -9.75 4.27
C LEU A 68 -4.54 -9.79 4.06
N MET A 69 -5.27 -10.63 4.80
CA MET A 69 -6.73 -10.81 4.69
C MET A 69 -7.55 -9.97 5.67
N ILE A 70 -6.96 -9.51 6.78
CA ILE A 70 -7.57 -8.55 7.71
C ILE A 70 -7.38 -7.11 7.21
N ASN A 71 -6.52 -6.90 6.21
CA ASN A 71 -6.37 -5.62 5.53
C ASN A 71 -6.47 -5.73 4.00
N PRO A 72 -7.58 -6.23 3.44
CA PRO A 72 -7.91 -5.86 2.09
C PRO A 72 -8.37 -4.41 2.20
N LYS A 73 -7.46 -3.45 2.05
CA LYS A 73 -7.91 -2.12 1.62
C LYS A 73 -8.71 -2.42 0.36
N ALA A 74 -10.04 -2.30 0.43
CA ALA A 74 -10.88 -2.41 -0.75
C ALA A 74 -10.18 -1.61 -1.86
N PRO A 75 -9.96 -2.18 -3.05
CA PRO A 75 -9.20 -1.53 -4.10
C PRO A 75 -9.67 -0.09 -4.19
N LYS A 76 -8.77 0.87 -3.96
CA LYS A 76 -9.18 2.27 -4.01
C LYS A 76 -9.60 2.51 -5.46
N GLY A 77 -10.82 2.99 -5.64
CA GLY A 77 -11.25 3.46 -6.95
C GLY A 77 -10.53 4.76 -7.32
N VAL A 78 -10.52 5.09 -8.61
CA VAL A 78 -9.94 6.35 -9.11
C VAL A 78 -10.57 7.59 -8.45
N GLY A 79 -11.78 7.47 -7.92
CA GLY A 79 -12.45 8.50 -7.11
C GLY A 79 -11.59 9.06 -5.98
N TYR A 80 -10.69 8.28 -5.38
CA TYR A 80 -9.80 8.76 -4.32
C TYR A 80 -8.80 9.82 -4.82
N LEU A 81 -8.26 9.69 -6.04
CA LEU A 81 -7.39 10.70 -6.64
C LEU A 81 -8.17 11.99 -6.92
N LEU A 82 -9.41 11.85 -7.39
CA LEU A 82 -10.29 12.97 -7.67
C LEU A 82 -10.69 13.76 -6.43
N MET A 83 -10.57 13.18 -5.23
CA MET A 83 -10.81 13.86 -3.96
C MET A 83 -9.57 14.57 -3.40
N LEU A 84 -8.36 14.21 -3.86
CA LEU A 84 -7.14 14.84 -3.36
C LEU A 84 -7.03 16.30 -3.82
N ARG A 85 -6.86 17.19 -2.84
CA ARG A 85 -6.56 18.61 -3.06
C ARG A 85 -5.26 18.97 -2.35
N LYS A 86 -4.49 19.88 -2.95
CA LYS A 86 -3.37 20.51 -2.25
C LYS A 86 -3.94 21.38 -1.13
N GLY A 87 -3.53 21.14 0.10
CA GLY A 87 -3.90 22.00 1.22
C GLY A 87 -3.37 23.42 1.03
N LYS A 88 -4.05 24.42 1.62
CA LYS A 88 -3.69 25.84 1.52
C LYS A 88 -2.21 26.09 1.84
N ASN A 89 -1.73 25.52 2.95
CA ASN A 89 -0.36 25.65 3.44
C ASN A 89 0.50 24.40 3.20
N GLU A 90 -0.01 23.46 2.41
CA GLU A 90 0.73 22.23 2.11
C GLU A 90 1.78 22.50 1.03
N SER A 91 3.01 22.02 1.26
CA SER A 91 4.06 22.05 0.24
C SER A 91 3.71 21.11 -0.92
N ILE A 92 4.17 21.45 -2.11
CA ILE A 92 3.99 20.58 -3.29
C ILE A 92 4.60 19.20 -3.03
N ARG A 93 5.75 19.11 -2.33
CA ARG A 93 6.37 17.84 -1.95
C ARG A 93 5.44 16.94 -1.15
N ASN A 94 4.74 17.49 -0.15
CA ASN A 94 3.84 16.72 0.69
C ASN A 94 2.58 16.28 -0.08
N TYR A 95 2.06 17.15 -0.94
CA TYR A 95 0.95 16.80 -1.83
C TYR A 95 1.34 15.67 -2.79
N ASN A 96 2.51 15.77 -3.43
CA ASN A 96 3.04 14.74 -4.33
C ASN A 96 3.15 13.40 -3.61
N LYS A 97 3.69 13.40 -2.38
CA LYS A 97 3.80 12.19 -1.56
C LYS A 97 2.43 11.54 -1.34
N ARG A 98 1.43 12.28 -0.87
CA ARG A 98 0.06 11.74 -0.65
C ARG A 98 -0.59 11.26 -1.93
N TYR A 99 -0.39 11.99 -3.03
CA TYR A 99 -0.93 11.63 -4.33
C TYR A 99 -0.31 10.33 -4.84
N TRP A 100 1.01 10.20 -4.77
CA TRP A 100 1.73 8.99 -5.19
C TRP A 100 1.36 7.77 -4.33
N GLU A 101 1.26 7.95 -3.01
CA GLU A 101 0.80 6.91 -2.08
C GLU A 101 -0.63 6.44 -2.43
N THR A 102 -1.54 7.38 -2.76
CA THR A 102 -2.91 7.03 -3.14
C THR A 102 -2.99 6.36 -4.51
N TYR A 103 -2.18 6.81 -5.48
CA TYR A 103 -2.12 6.23 -6.83
C TYR A 103 -1.67 4.76 -6.80
N ASN A 104 -0.68 4.42 -5.97
CA ASN A 104 -0.20 3.03 -5.83
C ASN A 104 -1.22 2.07 -5.20
N GLU A 105 -2.22 2.60 -4.51
CA GLU A 105 -3.27 1.80 -3.88
C GLU A 105 -4.46 1.54 -4.83
N ILE A 106 -4.39 2.05 -6.07
CA ILE A 106 -5.41 1.88 -7.11
C ILE A 106 -4.92 0.82 -8.11
N GLU A 107 -5.75 -0.20 -8.32
CA GLU A 107 -5.40 -1.36 -9.14
C GLU A 107 -5.37 -1.03 -10.64
N GLU A 108 -6.33 -0.22 -11.11
CA GLU A 108 -6.46 0.19 -12.51
C GLU A 108 -6.75 1.70 -12.60
N CYS A 109 -5.83 2.45 -13.21
CA CYS A 109 -6.00 3.87 -13.50
C CYS A 109 -5.15 4.23 -14.73
N SER A 110 -5.76 4.87 -15.74
CA SER A 110 -5.00 5.33 -16.90
C SER A 110 -4.07 6.49 -16.52
N GLU A 111 -2.93 6.58 -17.19
CA GLU A 111 -1.95 7.65 -16.95
C GLU A 111 -2.57 9.03 -17.21
N GLU A 112 -3.41 9.14 -18.24
CA GLU A 112 -4.11 10.39 -18.58
C GLU A 112 -5.02 10.85 -17.44
N LEU A 113 -5.75 9.91 -16.82
CA LEU A 113 -6.65 10.20 -15.71
C LEU A 113 -5.89 10.54 -14.43
N ALA A 114 -4.75 9.90 -14.17
CA ALA A 114 -3.85 10.27 -13.09
C ALA A 114 -3.30 11.68 -13.30
N VAL A 115 -2.76 11.99 -14.47
CA VAL A 115 -2.22 13.33 -14.79
C VAL A 115 -3.32 14.40 -14.68
N ALA A 116 -4.52 14.13 -15.20
CA ALA A 116 -5.65 15.05 -15.14
C ALA A 116 -6.09 15.34 -13.69
N SER A 117 -6.26 14.29 -12.88
CA SER A 117 -6.70 14.45 -11.48
C SER A 117 -5.64 15.09 -10.60
N TYR A 118 -4.35 14.85 -10.85
CA TYR A 118 -3.24 15.55 -10.20
C TYR A 118 -3.26 17.06 -10.48
N LYS A 119 -3.37 17.45 -11.75
CA LYS A 119 -3.48 18.88 -12.14
C LYS A 119 -4.73 19.52 -11.54
N PHE A 120 -5.84 18.80 -11.52
CA PHE A 120 -7.08 19.26 -10.91
C PHE A 120 -6.92 19.53 -9.40
N GLY A 121 -6.24 18.62 -8.69
CA GLY A 121 -6.00 18.76 -7.25
C GLY A 121 -5.04 19.90 -6.87
N LEU A 122 -4.10 20.25 -7.77
CA LEU A 122 -3.24 21.43 -7.63
C LEU A 122 -3.99 22.75 -7.88
N THR A 123 -4.72 22.83 -9.00
CA THR A 123 -5.33 24.08 -9.49
C THR A 123 -6.52 24.57 -8.65
N LEU A 124 -7.32 23.66 -8.08
CA LEU A 124 -8.44 24.07 -7.21
C LEU A 124 -7.95 24.73 -5.91
N GLY A 125 -6.83 24.25 -5.35
CA GLY A 125 -6.22 24.86 -4.16
C GLY A 125 -5.72 26.28 -4.42
N GLU A 126 -5.20 26.55 -5.62
CA GLU A 126 -4.73 27.88 -6.03
C GLU A 126 -5.86 28.85 -6.36
N ARG A 127 -6.96 28.39 -7.00
CA ARG A 127 -8.12 29.24 -7.28
C ARG A 127 -8.85 29.68 -6.00
N LEU A 128 -8.96 28.79 -5.01
CA LEU A 128 -9.51 29.14 -3.70
C LEU A 128 -8.66 30.19 -2.98
N LEU A 129 -7.33 30.08 -3.08
CA LEU A 129 -6.39 31.07 -2.56
C LEU A 129 -6.58 32.44 -3.24
N LYS A 130 -6.62 32.48 -4.58
CA LYS A 130 -6.82 33.73 -5.34
C LYS A 130 -8.14 34.42 -4.98
N ASN A 131 -9.23 33.66 -4.85
CA ASN A 131 -10.53 34.23 -4.47
C ASN A 131 -10.55 34.80 -3.04
N LEU A 132 -9.88 34.14 -2.08
CA LEU A 132 -9.79 34.62 -0.69
C LEU A 132 -8.86 35.83 -0.52
N THR A 133 -7.84 35.97 -1.36
CA THR A 133 -6.96 37.15 -1.35
C THR A 133 -7.55 38.34 -2.10
N LEU A 134 -8.47 38.11 -3.04
CA LEU A 134 -9.11 39.16 -3.84
C LEU A 134 -10.41 39.67 -3.20
N ASN A 135 -11.10 38.85 -2.43
CA ASN A 135 -12.29 39.24 -1.67
C ASN A 135 -12.08 38.88 -0.19
N PRO A 136 -11.47 39.76 0.63
CA PRO A 136 -11.54 39.61 2.07
C PRO A 136 -13.03 39.65 2.49
N PRO A 137 -13.44 38.88 3.52
CA PRO A 137 -14.81 38.97 4.02
C PRO A 137 -15.06 40.40 4.49
N THR A 138 -15.98 41.10 3.81
CA THR A 138 -16.54 42.33 4.33
C THR A 138 -17.55 41.90 5.39
N ASP A 139 -17.13 41.90 6.65
CA ASP A 139 -18.07 41.83 7.76
C ASP A 139 -18.97 43.09 7.72
N LEU A 140 -20.27 42.87 7.88
CA LEU A 140 -21.26 43.80 8.39
C LEU A 140 -22.00 43.11 9.52
#